data_AF-Q2EG79-F1
#
_entry.id   AF-Q2EG79-F1
#
_cell.length_a   1.000
_cell.length_b   1.000
_cell.length_c   1.000
_cell.angle_alpha   90.00
_cell.angle_beta   90.00
_cell.angle_gamma   90.00
#
_symmetry.space_group_name_H-M   'P 1'
#
loop_
_entity.id
_entity.type
_entity.pdbx_description
1 polymer ?
#
loop_
_entity_poly.entity_id
_entity_poly.type
_entity_poly.pdbx_seq_one_letter_code
_entity_poly.pdbx_strand_id
1 'polypeptide(L)'
;MRCPPGSSYSPCASPCPATCSSINTPRDCPKALPCAEGCECQKGYILSRTSCVPLGQCGCTDPAGSYHPVGERWYTENTCTKLCTCSIHNNITCFQSTCKPNQICWALDGLLRCRASGMGVCQLPGESHYVSFDGSNHSIPDACTHILVKVCHPAMDLPFFKISAKHEKEEGGTEAFHLHEVYIDIYDAQVTLQKGHHVLINSKQVTLSAISQIPGVSIKSSSIYTIVNFKIGVQVKFDGNRLLEIEIPTTY
;
A
#
# COMPACT_ATOMS: atom_id res chain seq x y z
N MET A 1 6.17 19.74 -28.83
CA MET A 1 5.66 19.17 -27.57
C MET A 1 4.46 19.97 -27.07
N ARG A 2 3.65 19.44 -26.14
CA ARG A 2 2.55 20.19 -25.50
C ARG A 2 2.97 20.66 -24.11
N CYS A 3 2.88 21.96 -23.86
CA CYS A 3 3.24 22.58 -22.58
C CYS A 3 2.00 22.82 -21.70
N PRO A 4 2.14 22.78 -20.36
CA PRO A 4 1.03 23.06 -19.45
C PRO A 4 0.55 24.52 -19.55
N PRO A 5 -0.68 24.83 -19.10
CA PRO A 5 -1.21 26.19 -19.08
C PRO A 5 -0.27 27.18 -18.38
N GLY A 6 -0.14 28.39 -18.92
CA GLY A 6 0.77 29.41 -18.37
C GLY A 6 2.25 29.21 -18.74
N SER A 7 2.56 28.25 -19.61
CA SER A 7 3.91 28.01 -20.12
C SER A 7 3.94 27.92 -21.64
N SER A 8 5.11 28.16 -22.22
CA SER A 8 5.38 28.07 -23.65
C SER A 8 6.58 27.19 -23.91
N TYR A 9 6.56 26.51 -25.05
CA TYR A 9 7.72 25.76 -25.54
C TYR A 9 8.91 26.70 -25.79
N SER A 10 10.09 26.28 -25.36
CA SER A 10 11.36 26.97 -25.59
C SER A 10 12.43 25.96 -26.01
N PRO A 11 13.17 26.21 -27.12
CA PRO A 11 14.27 25.35 -27.54
C PRO A 11 15.50 25.44 -26.61
N CYS A 12 15.54 26.41 -25.70
CA CYS A 12 16.63 26.67 -24.77
C CYS A 12 16.04 27.19 -23.44
N ALA A 13 15.30 26.33 -22.74
CA ALA A 13 14.74 26.63 -21.43
C ALA A 13 15.81 26.53 -20.34
N SER A 14 15.69 27.37 -19.31
CA SER A 14 16.58 27.30 -18.14
C SER A 14 16.40 25.95 -17.41
N PRO A 15 17.48 25.22 -17.10
CA PRO A 15 17.41 23.99 -16.30
C PRO A 15 17.07 24.28 -14.82
N CYS A 16 17.18 25.54 -14.40
CA CYS A 16 16.82 26.02 -13.06
C CYS A 16 15.83 27.18 -13.17
N PRO A 17 14.55 26.92 -13.47
CA PRO A 17 13.55 27.98 -13.53
C PRO A 17 13.31 28.58 -12.13
N ALA A 18 12.93 29.85 -12.09
CA ALA A 18 12.48 30.48 -10.85
C ALA A 18 11.19 29.82 -10.36
N THR A 19 11.11 29.56 -9.06
CA THR A 19 9.96 28.92 -8.42
C THR A 19 9.36 29.84 -7.35
N CYS A 20 8.11 29.61 -6.96
CA CYS A 20 7.48 30.33 -5.86
C CYS A 20 8.28 30.26 -4.54
N SER A 21 9.08 29.22 -4.34
CA SER A 21 9.95 29.05 -3.16
C SER A 21 11.32 29.72 -3.32
N SER A 22 11.70 30.14 -4.53
CA SER A 22 13.05 30.63 -4.84
C SER A 22 13.00 31.73 -5.90
N ILE A 23 12.20 32.77 -5.63
CA ILE A 23 11.93 33.89 -6.54
C ILE A 23 13.20 34.64 -6.95
N ASN A 24 14.16 34.82 -6.03
CA ASN A 24 15.30 35.71 -6.23
C ASN A 24 16.62 35.02 -6.58
N THR A 25 16.70 33.69 -6.53
CA THR A 25 17.85 32.89 -6.96
C THR A 25 17.53 31.42 -6.70
N PRO A 26 17.63 30.49 -7.67
CA PRO A 26 17.89 29.10 -7.34
C PRO A 26 19.26 29.07 -6.67
N ARG A 27 19.29 29.05 -5.33
CA ARG A 27 20.50 29.34 -4.53
C ARG A 27 21.69 28.42 -4.85
N ASP A 28 21.44 27.31 -5.54
CA ASP A 28 22.44 26.35 -5.96
C ASP A 28 22.28 25.90 -7.42
N CYS A 29 21.92 26.79 -8.36
CA CYS A 29 21.99 26.43 -9.78
C CYS A 29 23.45 26.52 -10.27
N PRO A 30 24.08 25.41 -10.71
CA PRO A 30 25.41 25.45 -11.29
C PRO A 30 25.45 26.39 -12.50
N LYS A 31 26.35 27.37 -12.48
CA LYS A 31 26.50 28.40 -13.54
C LYS A 31 26.81 27.83 -14.94
N ALA A 32 27.23 26.56 -15.03
CA ALA A 32 27.66 25.91 -16.26
C ALA A 32 26.65 24.89 -16.82
N LEU A 33 25.40 24.85 -16.33
CA LEU A 33 24.40 23.96 -16.92
C LEU A 33 23.95 24.50 -18.30
N PRO A 34 24.09 23.72 -19.37
CA PRO A 34 23.56 24.10 -20.67
C PRO A 34 22.02 24.15 -20.59
N CYS A 35 21.42 25.11 -21.30
CA CYS A 35 19.97 25.10 -21.48
C CYS A 35 19.54 23.84 -22.25
N ALA A 36 18.31 23.42 -22.02
CA ALA A 36 17.72 22.27 -22.70
C ALA A 36 16.38 22.65 -23.31
N GLU A 37 15.99 21.93 -24.35
CA GLU A 37 14.65 22.06 -24.93
C GLU A 37 13.59 21.70 -23.87
N GLY A 38 12.62 22.59 -23.62
CA GLY A 38 11.73 22.48 -22.48
C GLY A 38 10.51 23.42 -22.52
N CYS A 39 9.64 23.32 -21.51
CA CYS A 39 8.57 24.29 -21.28
C CYS A 39 9.07 25.34 -20.29
N GLU A 40 8.81 26.61 -20.59
CA GLU A 40 9.18 27.73 -19.74
C GLU A 40 7.92 28.55 -19.38
N CYS A 41 7.82 28.99 -18.12
CA CYS A 41 6.70 29.82 -17.70
C CYS A 41 6.69 31.14 -18.47
N GLN A 42 5.51 31.56 -18.92
CA GLN A 42 5.34 32.82 -19.64
C GLN A 42 5.64 34.03 -18.73
N LYS A 43 5.91 35.19 -19.34
CA LYS A 43 6.14 36.43 -18.58
C LYS A 43 4.96 36.74 -17.65
N GLY A 44 5.25 36.97 -16.37
CA GLY A 44 4.23 37.18 -15.33
C GLY A 44 3.78 35.91 -14.59
N TYR A 45 4.23 34.74 -15.04
CA TYR A 45 4.02 33.45 -14.40
C TYR A 45 5.32 32.94 -13.77
N ILE A 46 5.17 32.10 -12.74
CA ILE A 46 6.27 31.48 -12.00
C ILE A 46 5.93 30.03 -11.70
N LEU A 47 6.95 29.18 -11.56
CA LEU A 47 6.76 27.75 -11.36
C LEU A 47 6.32 27.44 -9.91
N SER A 48 5.16 26.81 -9.77
CA SER A 48 4.60 26.27 -8.52
C SER A 48 4.54 24.75 -8.64
N ARG A 49 5.53 24.06 -8.07
CA ARG A 49 5.83 22.62 -8.30
C ARG A 49 5.95 22.29 -9.79
N THR A 50 4.86 21.85 -10.42
CA THR A 50 4.82 21.38 -11.82
C THR A 50 4.01 22.30 -12.74
N SER A 51 3.40 23.36 -12.20
CA SER A 51 2.49 24.24 -12.95
C SER A 51 2.95 25.70 -12.88
N CYS A 52 2.77 26.43 -13.97
CA CYS A 52 3.05 27.87 -14.00
C CYS A 52 1.81 28.64 -13.53
N VAL A 53 1.96 29.46 -12.49
CA VAL A 53 0.88 30.27 -11.91
C VAL A 53 1.28 31.75 -11.88
N PRO A 54 0.33 32.70 -11.89
CA PRO A 54 0.65 34.11 -11.65
C PRO A 54 1.37 34.28 -10.30
N LEU A 55 2.29 35.25 -10.20
CA LEU A 55 3.07 35.46 -8.97
C LEU A 55 2.19 35.65 -7.71
N GLY A 56 1.05 36.33 -7.84
CA GLY A 56 0.07 36.51 -6.76
C GLY A 56 -0.68 35.24 -6.34
N GLN A 57 -0.54 34.15 -7.10
CA GLN A 57 -1.09 32.83 -6.82
C GLN A 57 -0.02 31.82 -6.39
N CYS A 58 1.17 32.31 -6.00
CA CYS A 58 2.07 31.47 -5.23
C CYS A 58 1.39 30.99 -3.94
N GLY A 59 1.64 29.74 -3.61
CA GLY A 59 1.09 29.07 -2.45
C GLY A 59 1.77 29.49 -1.15
N CYS A 60 1.90 28.53 -0.25
CA CYS A 60 2.34 28.75 1.12
C CYS A 60 3.65 28.03 1.39
N THR A 61 4.46 28.58 2.28
CA THR A 61 5.61 27.87 2.85
C THR A 61 5.31 27.60 4.32
N ASP A 62 5.30 26.34 4.71
CA ASP A 62 5.03 25.95 6.09
C ASP A 62 6.22 26.29 7.02
N PRO A 63 6.04 26.24 8.35
CA PRO A 63 7.13 26.52 9.30
C PRO A 63 8.31 25.53 9.23
N ALA A 64 8.12 24.35 8.63
CA ALA A 64 9.18 23.37 8.39
C ALA A 64 9.96 23.65 7.08
N GLY A 65 9.56 24.65 6.31
CA GLY A 65 10.20 25.05 5.05
C GLY A 65 9.64 24.35 3.80
N SER A 66 8.55 23.58 3.92
CA SER A 66 7.92 22.88 2.80
C SER A 66 6.95 23.79 2.06
N TYR A 67 7.01 23.78 0.72
CA TYR A 67 6.13 24.57 -0.13
C TYR A 67 4.86 23.81 -0.53
N HIS A 68 3.71 24.47 -0.37
CA HIS A 68 2.37 23.95 -0.63
C HIS A 68 1.62 24.84 -1.64
N PRO A 69 1.19 24.36 -2.82
CA PRO A 69 0.39 25.16 -3.74
C PRO A 69 -0.96 25.60 -3.12
N VAL A 70 -1.52 26.68 -3.64
CA VAL A 70 -2.86 27.16 -3.24
C VAL A 70 -3.89 26.04 -3.41
N GLY A 71 -4.69 25.81 -2.38
CA GLY A 71 -5.71 24.74 -2.33
C GLY A 71 -5.19 23.39 -1.83
N GLU A 72 -3.88 23.21 -1.67
CA GLU A 72 -3.34 21.98 -1.08
C GLU A 72 -3.78 21.85 0.38
N ARG A 73 -4.08 20.60 0.78
CA ARG A 73 -4.45 20.22 2.14
C ARG A 73 -3.50 19.12 2.63
N TRP A 74 -2.94 19.28 3.82
CA TRP A 74 -1.97 18.31 4.37
C TRP A 74 -2.09 18.19 5.89
N TYR A 75 -1.77 17.00 6.40
CA TYR A 75 -1.68 16.78 7.84
C TYR A 75 -0.27 17.10 8.34
N THR A 76 -0.17 17.65 9.55
CA THR A 76 1.10 18.05 10.18
C THR A 76 1.61 17.06 11.23
N GLU A 77 0.75 16.15 11.69
CA GLU A 77 1.03 15.19 12.76
C GLU A 77 0.72 13.77 12.30
N ASN A 78 1.52 12.79 12.73
CA ASN A 78 1.42 11.37 12.34
C ASN A 78 0.10 10.67 12.78
N THR A 79 -0.73 11.36 13.56
CA THR A 79 -2.06 10.94 13.99
C THR A 79 -3.18 11.56 13.14
N CYS A 80 -2.84 12.39 12.14
CA CYS A 80 -3.80 13.12 11.30
C CYS A 80 -4.79 13.98 12.11
N THR A 81 -4.34 14.48 13.26
CA THR A 81 -5.09 15.33 14.22
C THR A 81 -5.26 16.77 13.73
N LYS A 82 -4.36 17.24 12.87
CA LYS A 82 -4.30 18.64 12.45
C LYS A 82 -4.14 18.75 10.94
N LEU A 83 -5.20 19.20 10.27
CA LEU A 83 -5.28 19.36 8.81
C LEU A 83 -5.13 20.84 8.47
N CYS A 84 -4.12 21.16 7.67
CA CYS A 84 -3.83 22.50 7.20
C CYS A 84 -4.24 22.65 5.73
N THR A 85 -4.63 23.86 5.34
CA THR A 85 -4.99 24.24 3.98
C THR A 85 -4.26 25.52 3.59
N CYS A 86 -3.65 25.51 2.41
CA CYS A 86 -3.00 26.69 1.86
C CYS A 86 -3.98 27.55 1.06
N SER A 87 -4.04 28.83 1.37
CA SER A 87 -4.79 29.85 0.63
C SER A 87 -3.84 30.85 -0.03
N ILE A 88 -4.39 31.70 -0.89
CA ILE A 88 -3.63 32.79 -1.54
C ILE A 88 -2.90 33.67 -0.51
N HIS A 89 -1.82 34.33 -0.96
CA HIS A 89 -0.99 35.21 -0.12
C HIS A 89 -0.34 34.52 1.08
N ASN A 90 0.15 33.28 0.90
CA ASN A 90 0.87 32.52 1.95
C ASN A 90 0.04 32.35 3.24
N ASN A 91 -1.28 32.21 3.12
CA ASN A 91 -2.16 32.06 4.28
C ASN A 91 -2.43 30.57 4.55
N ILE A 92 -1.92 30.07 5.68
CA ILE A 92 -2.12 28.69 6.12
C ILE A 92 -3.17 28.68 7.22
N THR A 93 -4.27 27.96 6.99
CA THR A 93 -5.31 27.74 8.00
C THR A 93 -5.32 26.28 8.40
N CYS A 94 -5.27 26.00 9.71
CA CYS A 94 -5.28 24.65 10.24
C CYS A 94 -6.44 24.45 11.19
N PHE A 95 -7.04 23.26 11.14
CA PHE A 95 -8.12 22.87 12.03
C PHE A 95 -7.93 21.45 12.55
N GLN A 96 -8.55 21.17 13.69
CA GLN A 96 -8.56 19.84 14.28
C GLN A 96 -9.37 18.90 13.37
N SER A 97 -8.79 17.77 13.02
CA SER A 97 -9.36 16.76 12.14
C SER A 97 -9.02 15.39 12.72
N THR A 98 -9.85 14.40 12.44
CA THR A 98 -9.53 13.01 12.72
C THR A 98 -9.90 12.19 11.50
N CYS A 99 -9.17 11.09 11.27
CA CYS A 99 -9.58 10.13 10.27
C CYS A 99 -10.96 9.57 10.62
N LYS A 100 -11.74 9.20 9.61
CA LYS A 100 -13.05 8.60 9.83
C LYS A 100 -12.91 7.29 10.65
N PRO A 101 -13.98 6.82 11.30
CA PRO A 101 -14.01 5.45 11.81
C PRO A 101 -13.58 4.50 10.68
N ASN A 102 -12.76 3.49 10.99
CA ASN A 102 -12.16 2.59 10.00
C ASN A 102 -11.24 3.33 9.02
N GLN A 103 -10.46 4.31 9.50
CA GLN A 103 -9.32 4.87 8.79
C GLN A 103 -8.11 5.04 9.72
N ILE A 104 -6.91 4.83 9.18
CA ILE A 104 -5.64 5.13 9.84
C ILE A 104 -4.91 6.28 9.14
N CYS A 105 -4.14 7.04 9.90
CA CYS A 105 -3.21 8.02 9.35
C CYS A 105 -1.96 7.30 8.84
N TRP A 106 -1.63 7.48 7.57
CA TRP A 106 -0.50 6.83 6.92
C TRP A 106 0.23 7.78 5.97
N ALA A 107 1.55 7.64 5.86
CA ALA A 107 2.36 8.43 4.93
C ALA A 107 2.37 7.78 3.54
N LEU A 108 2.03 8.57 2.50
CA LEU A 108 2.09 8.18 1.09
C LEU A 108 2.80 9.27 0.31
N ASP A 109 3.88 8.93 -0.40
CA ASP A 109 4.74 9.88 -1.13
C ASP A 109 5.23 11.05 -0.25
N GLY A 110 5.53 10.78 1.02
CA GLY A 110 5.96 11.78 2.00
C GLY A 110 4.84 12.66 2.58
N LEU A 111 3.58 12.46 2.17
CA LEU A 111 2.42 13.18 2.70
C LEU A 111 1.53 12.27 3.56
N LEU A 112 1.15 12.75 4.73
CA LEU A 112 0.21 12.06 5.61
C LEU A 112 -1.22 12.12 5.05
N ARG A 113 -1.94 11.00 5.08
CA ARG A 113 -3.32 10.87 4.59
C ARG A 113 -4.13 9.90 5.47
N CYS A 114 -5.44 10.13 5.57
CA CYS A 114 -6.36 9.16 6.13
C CYS A 114 -6.69 8.09 5.08
N ARG A 115 -6.36 6.83 5.38
CA ARG A 115 -6.61 5.67 4.54
C ARG A 115 -7.57 4.72 5.22
N ALA A 116 -8.41 4.01 4.47
CA ALA A 116 -9.24 2.93 5.02
C ALA A 116 -8.43 1.98 5.91
N SER A 117 -9.01 1.64 7.04
CA SER A 117 -8.52 0.75 8.08
C SER A 117 -9.62 -0.26 8.34
N GLY A 118 -9.33 -1.52 8.07
CA GLY A 118 -10.27 -2.62 8.21
C GLY A 118 -9.65 -3.86 7.62
N MET A 119 -10.24 -5.02 7.89
CA MET A 119 -9.79 -6.30 7.34
C MET A 119 -10.81 -6.76 6.30
N GLY A 120 -10.33 -7.07 5.09
CA GLY A 120 -11.07 -7.94 4.18
C GLY A 120 -10.87 -9.39 4.63
N VAL A 121 -11.93 -10.19 4.59
CA VAL A 121 -11.88 -11.61 4.96
C VAL A 121 -12.21 -12.47 3.74
N CYS A 122 -11.34 -13.42 3.43
CA CYS A 122 -11.58 -14.50 2.48
C CYS A 122 -11.63 -15.81 3.27
N GLN A 123 -12.62 -16.66 2.97
CA GLN A 123 -12.89 -17.87 3.77
C GLN A 123 -13.10 -19.09 2.89
N LEU A 124 -12.60 -20.24 3.33
CA LEU A 124 -13.03 -21.55 2.89
C LEU A 124 -13.71 -22.21 4.09
N PRO A 125 -15.05 -22.12 4.22
CA PRO A 125 -15.79 -22.54 5.41
C PRO A 125 -15.81 -24.06 5.67
N GLY A 126 -15.00 -24.85 4.96
CA GLY A 126 -14.92 -26.31 5.09
C GLY A 126 -15.70 -27.11 4.03
N GLU A 127 -16.40 -26.42 3.12
CA GLU A 127 -17.13 -26.98 1.98
C GLU A 127 -16.37 -26.81 0.64
N SER A 128 -16.96 -27.27 -0.47
CA SER A 128 -16.38 -27.19 -1.83
C SER A 128 -16.49 -25.80 -2.47
N HIS A 129 -16.58 -24.74 -1.67
CA HIS A 129 -16.59 -23.37 -2.15
C HIS A 129 -15.72 -22.46 -1.28
N TYR A 130 -15.17 -21.41 -1.90
CA TYR A 130 -14.52 -20.31 -1.20
C TYR A 130 -15.36 -19.03 -1.32
N VAL A 131 -15.26 -18.18 -0.31
CA VAL A 131 -15.89 -16.86 -0.22
C VAL A 131 -14.80 -15.81 -0.38
N SER A 132 -14.86 -15.02 -1.45
CA SER A 132 -13.90 -13.94 -1.71
C SER A 132 -14.10 -12.73 -0.81
N PHE A 133 -13.16 -11.77 -0.84
CA PHE A 133 -13.16 -10.57 0.00
C PHE A 133 -14.39 -9.65 -0.17
N ASP A 134 -15.08 -9.75 -1.31
CA ASP A 134 -16.33 -9.04 -1.62
C ASP A 134 -17.59 -9.85 -1.25
N GLY A 135 -17.43 -11.05 -0.69
CA GLY A 135 -18.52 -11.93 -0.27
C GLY A 135 -19.05 -12.86 -1.36
N SER A 136 -18.41 -12.91 -2.53
CA SER A 136 -18.84 -13.79 -3.63
C SER A 136 -18.43 -15.25 -3.37
N ASN A 137 -19.32 -16.19 -3.71
CA ASN A 137 -19.08 -17.63 -3.60
C ASN A 137 -18.53 -18.21 -4.90
N HIS A 138 -17.51 -19.05 -4.78
CA HIS A 138 -16.83 -19.68 -5.91
C HIS A 138 -16.57 -21.15 -5.64
N SER A 139 -16.97 -22.04 -6.54
CA SER A 139 -16.76 -23.48 -6.39
C SER A 139 -15.32 -23.90 -6.65
N ILE A 140 -14.86 -24.93 -5.95
CA ILE A 140 -13.54 -25.55 -6.13
C ILE A 140 -13.70 -26.70 -7.15
N PRO A 141 -13.14 -26.58 -8.37
CA PRO A 141 -13.49 -27.46 -9.47
C PRO A 141 -12.67 -28.76 -9.53
N ASP A 142 -11.53 -28.84 -8.84
CA ASP A 142 -10.58 -29.95 -8.99
C ASP A 142 -9.62 -30.09 -7.79
N ALA A 143 -8.77 -31.12 -7.83
CA ALA A 143 -7.73 -31.43 -6.84
C ALA A 143 -6.39 -30.70 -7.08
N CYS A 144 -6.34 -29.69 -7.96
CA CYS A 144 -5.12 -28.92 -8.19
C CYS A 144 -4.84 -27.96 -7.04
N THR A 145 -3.65 -27.37 -7.08
CA THR A 145 -3.29 -26.25 -6.22
C THR A 145 -3.79 -24.96 -6.85
N HIS A 146 -4.69 -24.26 -6.16
CA HIS A 146 -5.26 -22.99 -6.61
C HIS A 146 -4.66 -21.82 -5.86
N ILE A 147 -4.45 -20.70 -6.55
CA ILE A 147 -4.03 -19.45 -5.92
C ILE A 147 -5.30 -18.76 -5.38
N LEU A 148 -5.39 -18.65 -4.05
CA LEU A 148 -6.52 -17.98 -3.40
C LEU A 148 -6.30 -16.47 -3.32
N VAL A 149 -5.06 -16.07 -3.01
CA VAL A 149 -4.67 -14.66 -2.89
C VAL A 149 -3.30 -14.47 -3.50
N LYS A 150 -3.15 -13.43 -4.32
CA LYS A 150 -1.87 -12.96 -4.83
C LYS A 150 -1.89 -11.45 -4.97
N VAL A 151 -0.83 -10.80 -4.51
CA VAL A 151 -0.62 -9.37 -4.75
C VAL A 151 -0.23 -9.16 -6.22
N CYS A 152 -1.04 -8.41 -6.99
CA CYS A 152 -0.81 -8.17 -8.42
C CYS A 152 -0.01 -6.89 -8.70
N HIS A 153 -0.08 -5.87 -7.83
CA HIS A 153 0.61 -4.59 -8.01
C HIS A 153 1.26 -4.14 -6.68
N PRO A 154 2.56 -3.81 -6.67
CA PRO A 154 3.19 -3.25 -5.48
C PRO A 154 2.69 -1.83 -5.23
N ALA A 155 2.12 -1.58 -4.05
CA ALA A 155 2.32 -0.30 -3.39
C ALA A 155 3.74 -0.29 -2.80
N MET A 156 4.47 0.84 -2.86
CA MET A 156 5.92 0.89 -2.65
C MET A 156 6.46 0.32 -1.32
N ASP A 157 5.60 0.04 -0.33
CA ASP A 157 6.02 -0.40 1.02
C ASP A 157 5.32 -1.68 1.54
N LEU A 158 4.60 -2.43 0.71
CA LEU A 158 3.91 -3.67 1.15
C LEU A 158 4.63 -4.93 0.64
N PRO A 159 4.80 -5.97 1.49
CA PRO A 159 5.44 -7.21 1.07
C PRO A 159 4.55 -7.98 0.08
N PHE A 160 5.19 -8.57 -0.92
CA PHE A 160 4.56 -9.53 -1.80
C PHE A 160 4.35 -10.85 -1.08
N PHE A 161 3.15 -11.40 -1.23
CA PHE A 161 2.86 -12.75 -0.82
C PHE A 161 1.85 -13.41 -1.76
N LYS A 162 1.85 -14.74 -1.73
CA LYS A 162 0.91 -15.58 -2.45
C LYS A 162 0.43 -16.67 -1.50
N ILE A 163 -0.89 -16.83 -1.39
CA ILE A 163 -1.50 -17.90 -0.62
C ILE A 163 -2.20 -18.83 -1.61
N SER A 164 -1.81 -20.09 -1.58
CA SER A 164 -2.35 -21.14 -2.43
C SER A 164 -2.88 -22.29 -1.59
N ALA A 165 -3.88 -23.00 -2.08
CA ALA A 165 -4.50 -24.11 -1.40
C ALA A 165 -4.55 -25.33 -2.33
N LYS A 166 -4.05 -26.47 -1.84
CA LYS A 166 -4.19 -27.76 -2.51
C LYS A 166 -5.43 -28.46 -1.96
N HIS A 167 -6.24 -28.96 -2.88
CA HIS A 167 -7.41 -29.75 -2.55
C HIS A 167 -7.20 -31.21 -2.94
N GLU A 168 -7.87 -32.11 -2.24
CA GLU A 168 -7.86 -33.54 -2.54
C GLU A 168 -9.28 -34.10 -2.57
N LYS A 169 -9.45 -35.20 -3.28
CA LYS A 169 -10.68 -35.99 -3.22
C LYS A 169 -10.52 -37.04 -2.12
N GLU A 170 -11.52 -37.14 -1.25
CA GLU A 170 -11.52 -38.14 -0.17
C GLU A 170 -11.74 -39.55 -0.76
N GLU A 171 -10.93 -40.53 -0.34
CA GLU A 171 -11.07 -41.91 -0.81
C GLU A 171 -12.42 -42.49 -0.35
N GLY A 172 -13.26 -42.88 -1.31
CA GLY A 172 -14.59 -43.45 -1.07
C GLY A 172 -15.71 -42.43 -0.80
N GLY A 173 -15.42 -41.12 -0.92
CA GLY A 173 -16.38 -40.02 -0.70
C GLY A 173 -16.97 -39.40 -1.98
N THR A 174 -17.89 -38.44 -1.79
CA THR A 174 -18.59 -37.66 -2.83
C THR A 174 -17.66 -36.90 -3.79
N GLU A 175 -18.20 -36.38 -4.90
CA GLU A 175 -17.50 -35.54 -5.91
C GLU A 175 -16.85 -34.24 -5.36
N ALA A 176 -16.85 -34.01 -4.04
CA ALA A 176 -16.34 -32.78 -3.44
C ALA A 176 -14.82 -32.83 -3.20
N PHE A 177 -14.14 -31.74 -3.54
CA PHE A 177 -12.72 -31.53 -3.24
C PHE A 177 -12.58 -30.76 -1.92
N HIS A 178 -11.74 -31.25 -1.03
CA HIS A 178 -11.53 -30.69 0.30
C HIS A 178 -10.11 -30.16 0.47
N LEU A 179 -9.96 -29.13 1.30
CA LEU A 179 -8.65 -28.55 1.62
C LEU A 179 -7.73 -29.59 2.25
N HIS A 180 -6.51 -29.70 1.72
CA HIS A 180 -5.48 -30.63 2.19
C HIS A 180 -4.26 -29.88 2.73
N GLU A 181 -3.76 -28.90 1.98
CA GLU A 181 -2.58 -28.11 2.34
C GLU A 181 -2.77 -26.64 1.96
N VAL A 182 -2.20 -25.76 2.78
CA VAL A 182 -2.10 -24.33 2.52
C VAL A 182 -0.64 -23.95 2.35
N TYR A 183 -0.30 -23.31 1.25
CA TYR A 183 1.02 -22.78 0.97
C TYR A 183 1.00 -21.26 1.06
N ILE A 184 1.92 -20.70 1.83
CA ILE A 184 2.08 -19.27 2.03
C ILE A 184 3.50 -18.92 1.59
N ASP A 185 3.61 -18.34 0.40
CA ASP A 185 4.87 -17.81 -0.12
C ASP A 185 4.99 -16.35 0.29
N ILE A 186 6.04 -16.00 1.03
CA ILE A 186 6.34 -14.64 1.48
C ILE A 186 7.84 -14.41 1.53
N TYR A 187 8.30 -13.32 0.89
CA TYR A 187 9.74 -13.11 0.60
C TYR A 187 10.32 -14.34 -0.13
N ASP A 188 11.46 -14.86 0.35
CA ASP A 188 12.14 -16.06 -0.18
C ASP A 188 11.82 -17.34 0.62
N ALA A 189 10.71 -17.34 1.37
CA ALA A 189 10.33 -18.45 2.22
C ALA A 189 8.92 -18.95 1.91
N GLN A 190 8.72 -20.26 2.10
CA GLN A 190 7.42 -20.90 2.01
C GLN A 190 7.05 -21.51 3.36
N VAL A 191 5.88 -21.13 3.87
CA VAL A 191 5.24 -21.77 5.02
C VAL A 191 4.13 -22.69 4.50
N THR A 192 4.19 -23.97 4.89
CA THR A 192 3.16 -24.96 4.56
C THR A 192 2.40 -25.30 5.83
N LEU A 193 1.07 -25.20 5.78
CA LEU A 193 0.16 -25.68 6.82
C LEU A 193 -0.52 -26.95 6.32
N GLN A 194 -0.37 -28.04 7.06
CA GLN A 194 -0.95 -29.34 6.74
C GLN A 194 -1.92 -29.79 7.83
N LYS A 195 -2.71 -30.83 7.52
CA LYS A 195 -3.63 -31.45 8.47
C LYS A 195 -2.96 -31.82 9.80
N GLY A 196 -3.70 -31.75 10.90
CA GLY A 196 -3.19 -32.05 12.25
C GLY A 196 -2.23 -30.99 12.80
N HIS A 197 -2.32 -29.74 12.33
CA HIS A 197 -1.47 -28.61 12.75
C HIS A 197 0.01 -28.80 12.45
N HIS A 198 0.35 -29.64 11.47
CA HIS A 198 1.74 -29.79 11.03
C HIS A 198 2.15 -28.57 10.21
N VAL A 199 3.30 -27.99 10.56
CA VAL A 199 3.85 -26.80 9.90
C VAL A 199 5.24 -27.10 9.36
N LEU A 200 5.47 -26.70 8.11
CA LEU A 200 6.77 -26.74 7.47
C LEU A 200 7.21 -25.33 7.08
N ILE A 201 8.49 -25.05 7.23
CA ILE A 201 9.14 -23.88 6.66
C ILE A 201 10.20 -24.39 5.69
N ASN A 202 10.10 -24.02 4.41
CA ASN A 202 11.00 -24.48 3.35
C ASN A 202 11.16 -26.02 3.36
N SER A 203 10.03 -26.73 3.43
CA SER A 203 9.95 -28.20 3.48
C SER A 203 10.54 -28.87 4.73
N LYS A 204 10.96 -28.11 5.73
CA LYS A 204 11.41 -28.65 7.03
C LYS A 204 10.33 -28.48 8.08
N GLN A 205 9.92 -29.57 8.72
CA GLN A 205 8.96 -29.52 9.81
C GLN A 205 9.50 -28.72 11.00
N VAL A 206 8.67 -27.82 11.54
CA VAL A 206 9.01 -26.97 12.68
C VAL A 206 8.03 -27.19 13.83
N THR A 207 8.51 -27.01 15.06
CA THR A 207 7.64 -26.94 16.23
C THR A 207 7.09 -25.53 16.38
N LEU A 208 5.80 -25.41 16.72
CA LEU A 208 5.09 -24.12 16.84
C LEU A 208 5.69 -23.19 17.92
N SER A 209 6.57 -23.72 18.78
CA SER A 209 7.38 -22.98 19.76
C SER A 209 8.54 -22.19 19.13
N ALA A 210 8.80 -22.35 17.83
CA ALA A 210 9.83 -21.61 17.11
C ALA A 210 9.28 -20.22 16.73
N ILE A 211 9.78 -19.18 17.41
CA ILE A 211 9.68 -17.79 16.95
C ILE A 211 10.20 -17.78 15.50
N SER A 212 9.32 -17.43 14.56
CA SER A 212 9.51 -17.61 13.12
C SER A 212 10.91 -17.22 12.61
N GLN A 213 11.49 -18.10 11.82
CA GLN A 213 12.78 -17.90 11.11
C GLN A 213 12.68 -16.87 9.97
N ILE A 214 11.46 -16.41 9.64
CA ILE A 214 11.17 -15.47 8.57
C ILE A 214 10.93 -14.08 9.20
N PRO A 215 11.72 -13.05 8.84
CA PRO A 215 11.56 -11.70 9.39
C PRO A 215 10.15 -11.14 9.21
N GLY A 216 9.53 -10.71 10.31
CA GLY A 216 8.20 -10.11 10.28
C GLY A 216 7.05 -11.09 10.01
N VAL A 217 7.30 -12.40 10.02
CA VAL A 217 6.24 -13.42 10.07
C VAL A 217 6.23 -14.02 11.47
N SER A 218 5.09 -14.43 12.00
CA SER A 218 5.00 -15.22 13.23
C SER A 218 3.96 -16.31 13.06
N ILE A 219 4.27 -17.51 13.55
CA ILE A 219 3.39 -18.67 13.50
C ILE A 219 3.04 -19.02 14.94
N LYS A 220 1.75 -19.13 15.24
CA LYS A 220 1.27 -19.46 16.59
C LYS A 220 0.15 -20.48 16.52
N SER A 221 0.05 -21.32 17.55
CA SER A 221 -1.15 -22.11 17.79
C SER A 221 -2.11 -21.32 18.67
N SER A 222 -3.40 -21.32 18.36
CA SER A 222 -4.43 -20.62 19.12
C SER A 222 -5.74 -21.41 19.11
N SER A 223 -6.08 -22.01 20.25
CA SER A 223 -7.26 -22.88 20.39
C SER A 223 -7.23 -24.01 19.34
N ILE A 224 -8.06 -23.91 18.30
CA ILE A 224 -8.18 -24.87 17.19
C ILE A 224 -7.46 -24.42 15.91
N TYR A 225 -6.78 -23.27 15.90
CA TYR A 225 -6.15 -22.74 14.69
C TYR A 225 -4.63 -22.71 14.78
N THR A 226 -3.99 -23.05 13.67
CA THR A 226 -2.64 -22.58 13.36
C THR A 226 -2.77 -21.23 12.66
N ILE A 227 -2.18 -20.19 13.26
CA ILE A 227 -2.28 -18.80 12.79
C ILE A 227 -0.91 -18.31 12.34
N VAL A 228 -0.82 -17.89 11.08
CA VAL A 228 0.35 -17.20 10.51
C VAL A 228 0.04 -15.71 10.42
N ASN A 229 0.86 -14.87 11.03
CA ASN A 229 0.71 -13.41 11.03
C ASN A 229 1.88 -12.78 10.31
N PHE A 230 1.61 -11.79 9.47
CA PHE A 230 2.63 -10.90 8.91
C PHE A 230 2.63 -9.60 9.71
N LYS A 231 3.79 -8.95 9.88
CA LYS A 231 3.97 -7.70 10.62
C LYS A 231 3.06 -6.57 10.12
N ILE A 232 2.65 -6.66 8.86
CA ILE A 232 1.81 -5.68 8.16
C ILE A 232 0.30 -5.90 8.37
N GLY A 233 -0.11 -6.89 9.17
CA GLY A 233 -1.50 -7.11 9.58
C GLY A 233 -2.23 -8.23 8.86
N VAL A 234 -1.63 -8.88 7.85
CA VAL A 234 -2.21 -10.06 7.20
C VAL A 234 -2.18 -11.25 8.16
N GLN A 235 -3.27 -12.00 8.20
CA GLN A 235 -3.43 -13.17 9.05
C GLN A 235 -4.02 -14.34 8.26
N VAL A 236 -3.42 -15.52 8.38
CA VAL A 236 -3.93 -16.77 7.81
C VAL A 236 -4.21 -17.73 8.96
N LYS A 237 -5.45 -18.18 9.09
CA LYS A 237 -5.89 -19.13 10.12
C LYS A 237 -6.31 -20.43 9.43
N PHE A 238 -5.70 -21.53 9.85
CA PHE A 238 -6.06 -22.86 9.37
C PHE A 238 -6.39 -23.75 10.57
N ASP A 239 -7.54 -24.43 10.53
CA ASP A 239 -8.00 -25.28 11.64
C ASP A 239 -7.27 -26.63 11.74
N GLY A 240 -6.30 -26.89 10.85
CA GLY A 240 -5.65 -28.19 10.77
C GLY A 240 -6.50 -29.26 10.07
N ASN A 241 -7.60 -28.87 9.41
CA ASN A 241 -8.48 -29.77 8.68
C ASN A 241 -9.01 -29.11 7.40
N ARG A 242 -10.17 -28.44 7.43
CA ARG A 242 -10.89 -27.96 6.23
C ARG A 242 -11.14 -26.45 6.22
N LEU A 243 -11.05 -25.78 7.37
CA LEU A 243 -11.42 -24.37 7.51
C LEU A 243 -10.18 -23.49 7.36
N LEU A 244 -10.24 -22.58 6.39
CA LEU A 244 -9.22 -21.56 6.16
C LEU A 244 -9.86 -20.18 6.18
N GLU A 245 -9.26 -19.26 6.92
CA GLU A 245 -9.62 -17.85 6.93
C GLU A 245 -8.38 -16.99 6.67
N ILE A 246 -8.50 -16.07 5.72
CA ILE A 246 -7.45 -15.15 5.32
C ILE A 246 -7.97 -13.74 5.55
N GLU A 247 -7.37 -13.04 6.50
CA GLU A 247 -7.65 -11.64 6.78
C GLU A 247 -6.53 -10.77 6.21
N ILE A 248 -6.89 -9.77 5.42
CA ILE A 248 -5.93 -8.83 4.81
C ILE A 248 -6.36 -7.41 5.14
N PRO A 249 -5.46 -6.52 5.56
CA PRO A 249 -5.78 -5.12 5.71
C PRO A 249 -6.28 -4.52 4.39
N THR A 250 -7.30 -3.66 4.44
CA THR A 250 -7.79 -2.90 3.27
C THR A 250 -6.75 -1.92 2.70
N THR A 251 -5.54 -1.91 3.27
CA THR A 251 -4.37 -1.24 2.70
C THR A 251 -3.70 -2.02 1.57
N TYR A 252 -4.11 -3.26 1.30
CA TYR A 252 -3.68 -4.02 0.11
C TYR A 252 -4.49 -3.71 -1.15
#